data_AF-A0A1T4KN79-F1
#
_entry.id   AF-A0A1T4KN79-F1
#
_cell.length_a   1.000
_cell.length_b   1.000
_cell.length_c   1.000
_cell.angle_alpha   90.00
_cell.angle_beta   90.00
_cell.angle_gamma   90.00
#
_symmetry.space_group_name_H-M   'P 1'
#
loop_
_entity.id
_entity.type
_entity.pdbx_description
1 polymer ?
#
loop_
_entity_poly.entity_id
_entity_poly.type
_entity_poly.pdbx_seq_one_letter_code
_entity_poly.pdbx_strand_id
1 'polypeptide(L)'
;MINKSVHNDDNWGDDYSSSLVKELADAITPQEQEQTDYKMKLAAKIYMAMKAHGMTQTQFANSIDKPISLISRWMSGTHNFTVETLVDIQRILGISLLNLETANSYSQINFKLNISSTITDWTPYELNQYVSDMGGLAVSEKTIEYVIED
;
A
#
# COMPACT_ATOMS: atom_id res chain seq x y z
N MET A 1 -42.47 -34.69 -47.09
CA MET A 1 -41.21 -34.55 -46.31
C MET A 1 -40.59 -33.22 -46.71
N ILE A 2 -40.77 -32.19 -45.89
CA ILE A 2 -40.21 -30.85 -46.13
C ILE A 2 -38.93 -30.77 -45.30
N ASN A 3 -37.78 -30.69 -45.97
CA ASN A 3 -36.48 -30.62 -45.31
C ASN A 3 -36.29 -29.17 -44.82
N LYS A 4 -36.41 -28.95 -43.51
CA LYS A 4 -36.16 -27.66 -42.88
C LYS A 4 -34.64 -27.47 -42.80
N SER A 5 -34.12 -26.47 -43.51
CA SER A 5 -32.76 -25.97 -43.32
C SER A 5 -32.57 -25.63 -41.84
N VAL A 6 -31.69 -26.37 -41.16
CA VAL A 6 -31.26 -26.08 -39.80
C VAL A 6 -30.22 -24.98 -39.90
N HIS A 7 -30.64 -23.75 -39.61
CA HIS A 7 -29.72 -22.64 -39.36
C HIS A 7 -29.10 -22.88 -37.97
N ASN A 8 -27.79 -23.17 -37.93
CA ASN A 8 -27.02 -23.20 -36.68
C ASN A 8 -26.59 -21.77 -36.36
N ASP A 9 -27.31 -21.10 -35.48
CA ASP A 9 -27.07 -19.71 -35.06
C ASP A 9 -26.21 -19.63 -33.78
N ASP A 10 -25.19 -20.48 -33.65
CA ASP A 10 -24.30 -20.51 -32.48
C ASP A 10 -22.85 -20.15 -32.86
N ASN A 11 -22.67 -19.01 -33.53
CA ASN A 11 -21.36 -18.35 -33.61
C ASN A 11 -21.50 -16.88 -33.18
N TRP A 12 -21.71 -16.67 -31.88
CA TRP A 12 -21.77 -15.35 -31.26
C TRP A 12 -20.43 -15.04 -30.58
N GLY A 13 -19.47 -14.47 -31.31
CA GLY A 13 -18.32 -13.86 -30.63
C GLY A 13 -17.08 -13.52 -31.44
N ASP A 14 -16.78 -14.20 -32.54
CA ASP A 14 -15.37 -14.28 -32.96
C ASP A 14 -14.93 -13.37 -34.12
N ASP A 15 -15.74 -12.41 -34.60
CA ASP A 15 -15.36 -11.61 -35.78
C ASP A 15 -15.83 -10.13 -35.78
N TYR A 16 -15.84 -9.48 -34.61
CA TYR A 16 -16.13 -8.03 -34.52
C TYR A 16 -14.89 -7.15 -34.37
N SER A 17 -13.72 -7.59 -34.86
CA SER A 17 -12.59 -6.69 -35.07
C SER A 17 -12.70 -6.04 -36.44
N SER A 18 -13.72 -5.18 -36.60
CA SER A 18 -13.93 -4.48 -37.86
C SER A 18 -12.77 -3.52 -38.14
N SER A 19 -12.47 -3.29 -39.42
CA SER A 19 -11.46 -2.31 -39.84
C SER A 19 -11.67 -0.93 -39.20
N LEU A 20 -12.92 -0.59 -38.86
CA LEU A 20 -13.30 0.64 -38.17
C LEU A 20 -12.82 0.67 -36.71
N VAL A 21 -12.92 -0.45 -35.98
CA VAL A 21 -12.40 -0.54 -34.60
C VAL A 21 -10.87 -0.38 -34.61
N LYS A 22 -10.21 -0.97 -35.60
CA LYS A 22 -8.76 -0.84 -35.78
C LYS A 22 -8.35 0.59 -36.14
N GLU A 23 -9.06 1.22 -37.08
CA GLU A 23 -8.82 2.61 -37.47
C GLU A 23 -9.04 3.59 -36.30
N LEU A 24 -10.05 3.36 -35.47
CA LEU A 24 -10.30 4.13 -34.26
C LEU A 24 -9.20 3.91 -33.20
N ALA A 25 -8.71 2.69 -33.05
CA ALA A 25 -7.61 2.38 -32.14
C ALA A 25 -6.28 3.01 -32.60
N ASP A 26 -6.01 2.99 -33.92
CA ASP A 26 -4.83 3.60 -34.53
C ASP A 26 -4.86 5.14 -34.44
N ALA A 27 -6.03 5.75 -34.27
CA ALA A 27 -6.20 7.18 -34.06
C ALA A 27 -5.84 7.65 -32.63
N ILE A 28 -5.74 6.73 -31.66
CA ILE A 28 -5.39 7.05 -30.27
C ILE A 28 -3.87 7.08 -30.15
N THR A 29 -3.32 8.20 -29.65
CA THR A 29 -1.88 8.29 -29.44
C THR A 29 -1.44 7.40 -28.26
N PRO A 30 -0.20 6.87 -28.27
CA PRO A 30 0.33 6.10 -27.14
C PRO A 30 0.25 6.86 -25.80
N GLN A 31 0.42 8.19 -25.84
CA GLN A 31 0.30 9.05 -24.68
C GLN A 31 -1.14 9.10 -24.12
N GLU A 32 -2.14 9.23 -24.99
CA GLU A 32 -3.55 9.22 -24.58
C GLU A 32 -3.96 7.87 -24.00
N GLN A 33 -3.46 6.78 -24.59
CA GLN A 33 -3.65 5.43 -24.07
C GLN A 33 -3.03 5.30 -22.67
N GLU A 34 -1.78 5.73 -22.50
CA GLU A 34 -1.10 5.69 -21.21
C GLU A 34 -1.85 6.50 -20.13
N GLN A 35 -2.29 7.72 -20.46
CA GLN A 35 -3.09 8.54 -19.54
C GLN A 35 -4.41 7.86 -19.16
N THR A 36 -5.05 7.20 -20.12
CA THR A 36 -6.30 6.46 -19.89
C THR A 36 -6.06 5.25 -18.98
N ASP A 37 -4.98 4.51 -19.20
CA ASP A 37 -4.58 3.38 -18.36
C ASP A 37 -4.32 3.82 -16.91
N TYR A 38 -3.62 4.94 -16.70
CA TYR A 38 -3.40 5.47 -15.34
C TYR A 38 -4.71 5.89 -14.67
N LYS A 39 -5.61 6.55 -15.39
CA LYS A 39 -6.93 6.92 -14.87
C LYS A 39 -7.76 5.70 -14.51
N MET A 40 -7.76 4.66 -15.34
CA MET A 40 -8.45 3.40 -15.04
C MET A 40 -7.84 2.65 -13.86
N LYS A 41 -6.51 2.65 -13.71
CA LYS A 41 -5.84 2.07 -12.53
C LYS A 41 -6.22 2.79 -11.24
N LEU A 42 -6.24 4.13 -11.27
CA LEU A 42 -6.72 4.95 -10.14
C LEU A 42 -8.18 4.61 -9.81
N ALA A 43 -9.06 4.62 -10.82
CA ALA A 43 -10.47 4.29 -10.67
C ALA A 43 -10.68 2.90 -10.06
N ALA A 44 -9.97 1.89 -10.55
CA ALA A 44 -10.03 0.53 -10.03
C ALA A 44 -9.60 0.47 -8.56
N LYS A 45 -8.50 1.14 -8.20
CA LYS A 45 -8.02 1.19 -6.82
C LYS A 45 -9.04 1.85 -5.88
N ILE A 46 -9.64 2.96 -6.30
CA ILE A 46 -10.70 3.65 -5.54
C ILE A 46 -11.92 2.73 -5.40
N TYR A 47 -12.36 2.10 -6.48
CA TYR A 47 -13.51 1.18 -6.45
C TYR A 47 -13.30 0.01 -5.50
N MET A 48 -12.11 -0.61 -5.52
CA MET A 48 -11.77 -1.71 -4.61
C MET A 48 -11.77 -1.25 -3.15
N ALA A 49 -11.23 -0.06 -2.87
CA ALA A 49 -11.26 0.51 -1.53
C ALA A 49 -12.70 0.79 -1.07
N MET A 50 -13.55 1.36 -1.93
CA MET A 50 -14.98 1.55 -1.63
C MET A 50 -15.67 0.23 -1.30
N LYS A 51 -15.40 -0.83 -2.08
CA LYS A 51 -15.94 -2.17 -1.83
C LYS A 51 -15.46 -2.77 -0.52
N ALA A 52 -14.19 -2.59 -0.18
CA ALA A 52 -13.63 -3.03 1.10
C ALA A 52 -14.31 -2.34 2.30
N HIS A 53 -14.71 -1.07 2.14
CA HIS A 53 -15.51 -0.32 3.11
C HIS A 53 -17.02 -0.65 3.07
N GLY A 54 -17.46 -1.56 2.20
CA GLY A 54 -18.88 -1.88 2.03
C GLY A 54 -19.71 -0.72 1.44
N MET A 55 -19.07 0.26 0.82
CA MET A 55 -19.72 1.44 0.26
C MET A 55 -20.19 1.21 -1.18
N THR A 56 -21.39 1.69 -1.46
CA THR A 56 -21.90 1.89 -2.82
C THR A 56 -21.38 3.21 -3.42
N GLN A 57 -21.46 3.36 -4.75
CA GLN A 57 -21.09 4.63 -5.39
C GLN A 57 -21.93 5.81 -4.90
N THR A 58 -23.20 5.59 -4.58
CA THR A 58 -24.08 6.62 -4.02
C THR A 58 -23.63 7.07 -2.63
N GLN A 59 -23.29 6.11 -1.77
CA GLN A 59 -22.81 6.44 -0.42
C GLN A 59 -21.49 7.19 -0.47
N PHE A 60 -20.56 6.75 -1.32
CA PHE A 60 -19.30 7.43 -1.51
C PHE A 60 -19.46 8.85 -2.07
N ALA A 61 -20.36 9.03 -3.06
CA ALA A 61 -20.70 10.34 -3.60
C ALA A 61 -21.18 11.30 -2.50
N ASN A 62 -22.01 10.82 -1.58
CA ASN A 62 -22.46 11.60 -0.43
C ASN A 62 -21.31 11.90 0.55
N SER A 63 -20.40 10.96 0.78
CA SER A 63 -19.26 11.15 1.69
C SER A 63 -18.26 12.20 1.21
N ILE A 64 -18.08 12.36 -0.10
CA ILE A 64 -17.18 13.34 -0.71
C ILE A 64 -17.89 14.62 -1.18
N ASP A 65 -19.20 14.72 -0.96
CA ASP A 65 -20.04 15.84 -1.42
C ASP A 65 -19.87 16.14 -2.92
N LYS A 66 -19.93 15.07 -3.74
CA LYS A 66 -19.88 15.16 -5.20
C LYS A 66 -21.07 14.44 -5.83
N PRO A 67 -21.52 14.87 -7.02
CA PRO A 67 -22.61 14.19 -7.71
C PRO A 67 -22.20 12.77 -8.13
N ILE A 68 -23.11 11.82 -8.00
CA ILE A 68 -22.89 10.41 -8.39
C ILE A 68 -22.47 10.25 -9.86
N SER A 69 -22.94 11.15 -10.74
CA SER A 69 -22.55 11.17 -12.15
C SER A 69 -21.07 11.51 -12.35
N LEU A 70 -20.47 12.29 -11.45
CA LEU A 70 -19.03 12.53 -11.46
C LEU A 70 -18.26 11.28 -11.02
N ILE A 71 -18.73 10.59 -9.98
CA ILE A 71 -18.14 9.33 -9.53
C ILE A 71 -18.17 8.30 -10.66
N SER A 72 -19.30 8.15 -11.36
CA SER A 72 -19.42 7.24 -12.50
C SER A 72 -18.41 7.56 -13.61
N ARG A 73 -18.24 8.85 -13.95
CA ARG A 73 -17.25 9.30 -14.94
C ARG A 73 -15.79 9.07 -14.51
N TRP A 74 -15.51 9.16 -13.21
CA TRP A 74 -14.22 8.74 -12.67
C TRP A 74 -14.01 7.24 -12.85
N MET A 75 -15.03 6.43 -12.55
CA MET A 75 -14.96 4.98 -12.69
C MET A 75 -14.80 4.51 -14.15
N SER A 76 -15.28 5.30 -15.12
CA SER A 76 -15.09 5.02 -16.55
C SER A 76 -13.74 5.50 -17.11
N GLY A 77 -12.92 6.25 -16.35
CA GLY A 77 -11.64 6.78 -16.81
C GLY A 77 -11.72 7.94 -17.83
N THR A 78 -12.95 8.39 -18.14
CA THR A 78 -13.21 9.46 -19.12
C THR A 78 -13.08 10.86 -18.53
N HIS A 79 -12.94 10.98 -17.21
CA HIS A 79 -12.74 12.25 -16.52
C HIS A 79 -11.45 12.26 -15.73
N ASN A 80 -10.81 13.42 -15.69
CA ASN A 80 -9.55 13.61 -14.98
C ASN A 80 -9.83 13.80 -13.48
N PHE A 81 -8.87 13.37 -12.66
CA PHE A 81 -8.87 13.67 -11.23
C PHE A 81 -8.02 14.91 -10.96
N THR A 82 -8.47 15.79 -10.07
CA THR A 82 -7.61 16.83 -9.52
C THR A 82 -6.85 16.28 -8.31
N VAL A 83 -5.69 16.86 -7.99
CA VAL A 83 -4.90 16.46 -6.82
C VAL A 83 -5.72 16.62 -5.54
N GLU A 84 -6.47 17.73 -5.40
CA GLU A 84 -7.40 17.98 -4.29
C GLU A 84 -8.40 16.83 -4.13
N THR A 85 -9.04 16.42 -5.23
CA THR A 85 -9.96 15.28 -5.24
C THR A 85 -9.27 14.01 -4.77
N LEU A 86 -8.08 13.70 -5.29
CA LEU A 86 -7.35 12.48 -4.89
C LEU A 86 -7.02 12.50 -3.39
N VAL A 87 -6.64 13.65 -2.84
CA VAL A 87 -6.38 13.81 -1.40
C VAL A 87 -7.64 13.57 -0.57
N ASP A 88 -8.79 14.11 -0.99
CA ASP A 88 -10.06 13.88 -0.30
C ASP A 88 -10.46 12.39 -0.32
N ILE A 89 -10.29 11.73 -1.46
CA ILE A 89 -10.56 10.29 -1.60
C ILE A 89 -9.65 9.46 -0.68
N GLN A 90 -8.35 9.78 -0.64
CA GLN A 90 -7.39 9.12 0.27
C GLN A 90 -7.84 9.24 1.72
N ARG A 91 -8.28 10.44 2.15
CA ARG A 91 -8.74 10.71 3.52
C ARG A 91 -10.01 9.93 3.87
N ILE A 92 -11.00 9.89 2.96
CA ILE A 92 -12.28 9.22 3.18
C ILE A 92 -12.12 7.70 3.21
N LEU A 93 -11.35 7.15 2.27
CA LEU A 93 -11.19 5.69 2.11
C LEU A 93 -10.00 5.13 2.90
N GLY A 94 -9.16 5.96 3.49
CA GLY A 94 -7.97 5.53 4.24
C GLY A 94 -6.95 4.79 3.36
N ILE A 95 -6.78 5.23 2.11
CA ILE A 95 -5.85 4.61 1.14
C ILE A 95 -4.77 5.61 0.71
N SER A 96 -3.63 5.09 0.22
CA SER A 96 -2.65 5.89 -0.52
C SER A 96 -2.87 5.72 -2.02
N LEU A 97 -3.13 6.81 -2.73
CA LEU A 97 -3.26 6.91 -4.19
C LEU A 97 -2.02 7.51 -4.84
N LEU A 98 -1.30 8.36 -4.11
CA LEU A 98 -0.12 9.08 -4.58
C LEU A 98 1.11 8.57 -3.81
N ASN A 99 2.14 8.14 -4.54
CA ASN A 99 3.45 7.89 -3.96
C ASN A 99 4.21 9.22 -3.93
N LEU A 100 4.26 9.84 -2.76
CA LEU A 100 4.93 11.12 -2.53
C LEU A 100 6.26 10.93 -1.78
N GLU A 101 6.65 9.70 -1.47
CA GLU A 101 7.90 9.43 -0.80
C GLU A 101 9.05 9.78 -1.77
N THR A 102 9.74 10.89 -1.51
CA THR A 102 11.06 11.10 -2.11
C THR A 102 11.98 10.07 -1.47
N ALA A 103 12.51 9.15 -2.27
CA ALA A 103 13.31 8.03 -1.80
C ALA A 103 14.56 8.51 -1.03
N ASN A 104 14.41 8.78 0.26
CA ASN A 104 15.51 8.85 1.19
C ASN A 104 15.99 7.42 1.40
N SER A 105 16.84 7.00 0.45
CA SER A 105 17.43 5.68 0.38
C SER A 105 18.51 5.56 1.45
N TYR A 106 18.13 5.62 2.72
CA TYR A 106 19.04 5.24 3.79
C TYR A 106 19.27 3.74 3.67
N SER A 107 20.47 3.35 3.28
CA SER A 107 20.90 1.96 3.31
C SER A 107 20.81 1.47 4.75
N GLN A 108 19.90 0.54 5.02
CA GLN A 108 19.84 -0.13 6.32
C GLN A 108 21.11 -0.97 6.48
N ILE A 109 22.02 -0.52 7.36
CA ILE A 109 23.21 -1.29 7.73
C ILE A 109 22.80 -2.24 8.85
N ASN A 110 22.62 -3.52 8.50
CA ASN A 110 22.44 -4.58 9.49
C ASN A 110 23.81 -4.98 10.05
N PHE A 111 24.10 -4.65 11.30
CA PHE A 111 25.27 -5.16 12.02
C PHE A 111 24.84 -6.18 13.08
N LYS A 112 25.61 -7.26 13.22
CA LYS A 112 25.46 -8.23 14.30
C LYS A 112 26.39 -7.83 15.44
N LEU A 113 25.82 -7.51 16.60
CA LEU A 113 26.59 -7.31 17.82
C LEU A 113 26.84 -8.67 18.47
N ASN A 114 28.11 -9.06 18.58
CA ASN A 114 28.54 -10.18 19.40
C ASN A 114 29.10 -9.62 20.72
N ILE A 115 28.35 -9.79 21.81
CA ILE A 115 28.82 -9.46 23.15
C ILE A 115 29.34 -10.76 23.76
N SER A 116 30.63 -10.80 24.12
CA SER A 116 31.24 -11.88 24.88
C SER A 116 31.75 -11.31 26.19
N SER A 117 31.19 -11.77 27.31
CA SER A 117 31.76 -11.53 28.63
C SER A 117 32.46 -12.81 29.10
N THR A 118 33.59 -12.66 29.75
CA THR A 118 34.11 -13.73 30.62
C THR A 118 33.26 -13.69 31.89
N ILE A 119 32.40 -14.69 32.08
CA ILE A 119 31.80 -14.91 33.40
C ILE A 119 32.95 -15.37 34.28
N THR A 120 33.46 -14.45 35.11
CA THR A 120 34.33 -14.85 36.21
C THR A 120 33.41 -15.47 37.26
N ASP A 121 33.48 -16.78 37.44
CA ASP A 121 32.80 -17.46 38.54
C ASP A 121 33.37 -16.88 39.84
N TRP A 122 32.58 -16.09 40.55
CA TRP A 122 32.98 -15.55 41.85
C TRP A 122 33.21 -16.71 42.81
N THR A 123 34.45 -16.92 43.20
CA THR A 123 34.75 -17.92 44.21
C THR A 123 34.20 -17.44 45.56
N PRO A 124 33.78 -18.34 46.46
CA PRO A 124 33.37 -17.96 47.82
C PRO A 124 34.44 -17.14 48.58
N TYR A 125 35.72 -17.29 48.19
CA TYR A 125 36.83 -16.52 48.73
C TYR A 125 36.78 -15.04 48.31
N GLU A 126 36.46 -14.76 47.04
CA GLU A 126 36.34 -13.39 46.51
C GLU A 126 35.12 -12.66 47.10
N LEU A 127 34.02 -13.39 47.32
CA LEU A 127 32.84 -12.87 48.03
C LEU A 127 33.17 -12.47 49.47
N ASN A 128 33.90 -13.32 50.20
CA ASN A 128 34.27 -13.01 51.59
C ASN A 128 35.28 -11.86 51.68
N GLN A 129 36.22 -11.76 50.74
CA GLN A 129 37.16 -10.66 50.67
C GLN A 129 36.44 -9.34 50.36
N TYR A 130 35.53 -9.34 49.37
CA TYR A 130 34.72 -8.17 49.04
C TYR A 130 33.82 -7.72 50.19
N VAL A 131 33.16 -8.66 50.88
CA VAL A 131 32.32 -8.35 52.05
C VAL A 131 33.17 -7.82 53.22
N SER A 132 34.40 -8.31 53.38
CA SER A 132 35.33 -7.82 54.40
C SER A 132 35.83 -6.41 54.07
N ASP A 133 36.18 -6.15 52.81
CA ASP A 133 36.66 -4.85 52.32
C ASP A 133 35.54 -3.79 52.32
N MET A 134 34.28 -4.21 52.14
CA MET A 134 33.08 -3.36 52.23
C MET A 134 32.55 -3.19 53.67
N GLY A 135 33.22 -3.75 54.67
CA GLY A 135 32.89 -3.55 56.09
C GLY A 135 31.69 -4.35 56.59
N GLY A 136 31.32 -5.46 55.93
CA GLY A 136 30.20 -6.33 56.30
C GLY A 136 28.88 -6.03 55.60
N LEU A 137 27.76 -6.52 56.15
CA LEU A 137 26.39 -6.45 55.60
C LEU A 137 25.78 -5.02 55.55
N ALA A 138 26.54 -4.01 55.12
CA ALA A 138 25.95 -2.77 54.68
C ALA A 138 25.43 -2.98 53.25
N VAL A 139 24.10 -2.96 53.08
CA VAL A 139 23.47 -2.95 51.75
C VAL A 139 23.95 -1.70 51.02
N SER A 140 24.91 -1.87 50.12
CA SER A 140 25.24 -0.84 49.14
C SER A 140 24.40 -1.10 47.89
N GLU A 141 23.33 -0.32 47.73
CA GLU A 141 22.64 -0.21 46.45
C GLU A 141 23.64 0.36 45.44
N LYS A 142 24.11 -0.49 44.52
CA LYS A 142 24.86 -0.02 43.36
C LYS A 142 23.87 0.22 42.23
N THR A 143 23.46 1.48 42.05
CA THR A 143 22.78 1.93 40.84
C THR A 143 23.72 1.74 39.66
N ILE A 144 23.32 0.92 38.68
CA ILE A 144 24.07 0.75 37.43
C ILE A 144 23.75 1.95 36.55
N GLU A 145 24.69 2.87 36.38
CA GLU A 145 24.58 3.92 35.37
C GLU A 145 24.88 3.34 33.99
N TYR A 146 23.92 3.49 33.07
CA TYR A 146 24.12 3.20 31.66
C TYR A 146 24.78 4.41 31.01
N VAL A 147 26.02 4.25 30.55
CA VAL A 147 26.68 5.20 29.67
C VAL A 147 26.14 4.98 28.25
N ILE A 148 25.43 5.98 27.74
CA ILE A 148 25.10 6.08 26.31
C ILE A 148 26.13 7.05 25.71
N GLU A 149 27.00 6.54 24.85
CA GLU A 149 27.89 7.39 24.03
C GLU A 149 27.10 7.90 22.80
N ASP A 150 27.27 9.19 22.50
CA ASP A 150 26.61 9.95 21.42
C ASP A 150 26.98 9.50 20.00
#